data_AF-A0A373J6P3-F1
#
_entry.id   AF-A0A373J6P3-F1
#
_cell.length_a   1.000
_cell.length_b   1.000
_cell.length_c   1.000
_cell.angle_alpha   90.00
_cell.angle_beta   90.00
_cell.angle_gamma   90.00
#
_symmetry.space_group_name_H-M   'P 1'
#
loop_
_entity.id
_entity.type
_entity.pdbx_description
1 polymer ?
#
loop_
_entity_poly.entity_id
_entity_poly.type
_entity_poly.pdbx_seq_one_letter_code
_entity_poly.pdbx_strand_id
1 'polypeptide(L)'
;MQSLLDELKEMQAKLSAIIVRLEAEHNTVTATLAEIRRVAVLEEIYRAGGTVTAKEVSCFAEKYGKTPSSTAGYYSGNKPSLTASEDRLARVLTETGRMIVLEKREEWGEDWLERVPMEIVSNAYARDTEVVF
;
A
#
# COMPACT_ATOMS: atom_id res chain seq x y z
N MET A 1 38.43 22.83 -26.14
CA MET A 1 37.32 22.08 -26.77
C MET A 1 37.19 20.69 -26.17
N GLN A 2 38.28 19.91 -26.07
CA GLN A 2 38.30 18.66 -25.31
C GLN A 2 37.95 18.85 -23.82
N SER A 3 38.49 19.89 -23.17
CA SER A 3 38.20 20.20 -21.76
C SER A 3 36.71 20.50 -21.48
N LEU A 4 36.05 21.24 -22.37
CA LEU A 4 34.61 21.54 -22.26
C LEU A 4 33.75 20.27 -22.40
N LEU A 5 34.15 19.33 -23.26
CA LEU A 5 33.46 18.06 -23.40
C LEU A 5 33.61 17.19 -22.15
N ASP A 6 34.80 17.20 -21.53
CA ASP A 6 35.06 16.47 -20.30
C ASP A 6 34.29 17.07 -19.12
N GLU A 7 34.22 18.40 -19.00
CA GLU A 7 33.36 19.10 -18.03
C GLU A 7 31.88 18.76 -18.22
N LEU A 8 31.38 18.72 -19.46
CA LEU A 8 30.00 18.32 -19.76
C LEU A 8 29.70 16.88 -19.33
N LYS A 9 30.63 15.94 -19.56
CA LYS A 9 30.49 14.55 -19.12
C LYS A 9 30.49 14.42 -17.60
N GLU A 10 31.33 15.19 -16.92
CA GLU A 10 31.38 15.21 -15.45
C GLU A 10 30.06 15.74 -14.86
N MET A 11 29.50 16.81 -15.44
CA MET A 11 28.19 17.32 -15.05
C MET A 11 27.08 16.31 -15.29
N GLN A 12 27.08 15.61 -16.43
CA GLN A 12 26.10 14.56 -16.73
C GLN A 12 26.16 13.42 -15.69
N ALA A 13 27.36 12.99 -15.31
CA ALA A 13 27.54 11.93 -14.31
C ALA A 13 27.01 12.38 -12.92
N LYS A 14 27.31 13.61 -12.51
CA LYS A 14 26.81 14.18 -11.25
C LYS A 14 25.29 14.30 -11.23
N LEU A 15 24.70 14.80 -12.32
CA LEU A 15 23.24 14.88 -12.48
C LEU A 15 22.58 13.50 -12.43
N SER A 16 23.15 12.52 -13.12
CA SER A 16 22.63 11.14 -13.12
C SER A 16 22.69 10.53 -11.73
N ALA A 17 23.77 10.74 -10.98
CA ALA A 17 23.89 10.27 -9.59
C ALA A 17 22.85 10.93 -8.66
N ILE A 18 22.57 12.22 -8.86
CA ILE A 18 21.53 12.93 -8.10
C ILE A 18 20.15 12.37 -8.42
N ILE A 19 19.84 12.13 -9.71
CA ILE A 19 18.57 11.52 -10.13
C ILE A 19 18.39 10.16 -9.48
N VAL A 20 19.38 9.26 -9.57
CA VAL A 20 19.32 7.93 -8.95
C VAL A 20 19.10 8.01 -7.44
N ARG A 21 19.75 8.96 -6.76
CA ARG A 21 19.56 9.17 -5.33
C ARG A 21 18.15 9.66 -5.01
N LEU A 22 17.64 10.63 -5.76
CA LEU A 22 16.28 11.16 -5.58
C LEU A 22 15.21 10.11 -5.88
N GLU A 23 15.42 9.25 -6.88
CA GLU A 23 14.55 8.11 -7.18
C GLU A 23 14.54 7.09 -6.03
N ALA A 24 15.71 6.80 -5.44
CA ALA A 24 15.80 5.93 -4.26
C ALA A 24 15.13 6.55 -3.01
N GLU A 25 15.30 7.84 -2.79
CA GLU A 25 14.63 8.58 -1.70
C GLU A 25 13.11 8.61 -1.90
N HIS A 26 12.63 8.80 -3.13
CA HIS A 26 11.19 8.75 -3.46
C HIS A 26 10.57 7.36 -3.35
N ASN A 27 11.34 6.30 -3.62
CA ASN A 27 10.87 4.92 -3.49
C ASN A 27 10.80 4.43 -2.03
N THR A 28 11.40 5.17 -1.10
CA THR A 28 11.41 4.80 0.32
C THR A 28 10.14 5.34 0.99
N VAL A 29 9.19 4.45 1.27
CA VAL A 29 7.95 4.77 1.97
C VAL A 29 8.12 4.49 3.45
N THR A 30 7.59 5.37 4.30
CA THR A 30 7.48 5.12 5.75
C THR A 30 6.01 5.21 6.15
N ALA A 31 5.49 4.16 6.78
CA ALA A 31 4.12 4.13 7.29
C ALA A 31 4.03 3.31 8.58
N THR A 32 2.96 3.54 9.36
CA THR A 32 2.73 2.70 10.54
C THR A 32 2.30 1.30 10.14
N LEU A 33 2.71 0.31 10.93
CA LEU A 33 2.29 -1.07 10.76
C LEU A 33 0.76 -1.21 10.71
N ALA A 34 0.04 -0.50 11.59
CA ALA A 34 -1.42 -0.49 11.58
C ALA A 34 -2.00 0.06 10.28
N GLU A 35 -1.41 1.10 9.70
CA GLU A 35 -1.84 1.69 8.44
C GLU A 35 -1.60 0.74 7.27
N ILE A 36 -0.42 0.15 7.18
CA ILE A 36 -0.07 -0.85 6.15
C ILE A 36 -1.10 -1.99 6.17
N ARG A 37 -1.33 -2.58 7.35
CA ARG A 37 -2.30 -3.68 7.51
C ARG A 37 -3.72 -3.27 7.13
N ARG A 38 -4.11 -2.04 7.43
CA ARG A 38 -5.43 -1.52 7.10
C ARG A 38 -5.61 -1.40 5.59
N VAL A 39 -4.65 -0.77 4.91
CA VAL A 39 -4.71 -0.45 3.47
C VAL A 39 -4.49 -1.71 2.62
N ALA A 40 -3.60 -2.63 3.04
CA ALA A 40 -3.29 -3.85 2.31
C ALA A 40 -4.53 -4.71 2.03
N VAL A 41 -5.46 -4.81 2.98
CA VAL A 41 -6.72 -5.54 2.76
C VAL A 41 -7.58 -4.86 1.69
N LEU A 42 -7.64 -3.52 1.66
CA LEU A 42 -8.39 -2.80 0.63
C LEU A 42 -7.74 -2.92 -0.75
N GLU A 43 -6.41 -2.87 -0.79
CA GLU A 43 -5.61 -3.07 -2.00
C GLU A 43 -5.83 -4.46 -2.61
N GLU A 44 -5.86 -5.53 -1.81
CA GLU A 44 -6.17 -6.89 -2.30
C GLU A 44 -7.57 -6.97 -2.93
N ILE A 45 -8.57 -6.38 -2.25
CA ILE A 45 -9.95 -6.36 -2.76
C ILE A 45 -10.01 -5.55 -4.07
N TYR A 46 -9.27 -4.44 -4.15
CA TYR A 46 -9.17 -3.63 -5.36
C TYR A 46 -8.55 -4.43 -6.51
N ARG A 47 -7.42 -5.11 -6.27
CA ARG A 47 -6.74 -5.99 -7.24
C ARG A 47 -7.61 -7.17 -7.67
N ALA A 48 -8.52 -7.65 -6.80
CA ALA A 48 -9.52 -8.67 -7.11
C ALA A 48 -10.73 -8.14 -7.91
N GLY A 49 -10.70 -6.90 -8.41
CA GLY A 49 -11.79 -6.29 -9.17
C GLY A 49 -12.85 -5.59 -8.30
N GLY A 50 -12.55 -5.33 -7.04
CA GLY A 50 -13.38 -4.55 -6.14
C GLY A 50 -14.51 -5.31 -5.44
N THR A 51 -14.66 -6.61 -5.70
CA THR A 51 -15.72 -7.44 -5.12
C THR A 51 -15.17 -8.80 -4.71
N VAL A 52 -15.35 -9.17 -3.43
CA VAL A 52 -14.88 -10.45 -2.89
C VAL A 52 -15.90 -11.04 -1.91
N THR A 53 -15.74 -12.29 -1.54
CA THR A 53 -16.52 -12.93 -0.48
C THR A 53 -16.06 -12.48 0.91
N ALA A 54 -16.91 -12.66 1.93
CA ALA A 54 -16.52 -12.39 3.32
C ALA A 54 -15.36 -13.29 3.79
N LYS A 55 -15.23 -14.50 3.22
CA LYS A 55 -14.14 -15.42 3.49
C LYS A 55 -12.81 -14.87 2.96
N GLU A 56 -12.79 -14.34 1.74
CA GLU A 56 -11.60 -13.72 1.16
C GLU A 56 -11.12 -12.51 1.96
N VAL A 57 -12.05 -11.64 2.42
CA VAL A 57 -11.69 -10.54 3.33
C VAL A 57 -11.01 -11.06 4.60
N SER A 58 -11.50 -12.18 5.16
CA SER A 58 -10.90 -12.80 6.35
C SER A 58 -9.50 -13.34 6.06
N CYS A 59 -9.31 -14.00 4.92
CA CYS A 59 -8.00 -14.50 4.49
C CYS A 59 -6.99 -13.36 4.26
N PHE A 60 -7.43 -12.24 3.66
CA PHE A 60 -6.57 -11.06 3.49
C PHE A 60 -6.20 -10.46 4.85
N ALA A 61 -7.15 -10.34 5.78
CA ALA A 61 -6.86 -9.85 7.12
C ALA A 61 -5.77 -10.71 7.79
N GLU A 62 -5.92 -12.02 7.77
CA GLU A 62 -4.96 -12.97 8.34
C GLU A 62 -3.58 -12.89 7.67
N LYS A 63 -3.53 -12.76 6.33
CA LYS A 63 -2.29 -12.56 5.56
C LYS A 63 -1.46 -11.39 6.10
N TYR A 64 -2.12 -10.32 6.53
CA TYR A 64 -1.47 -9.11 7.07
C TYR A 64 -1.49 -9.04 8.60
N GLY A 65 -1.60 -10.18 9.29
CA GLY A 65 -1.48 -10.23 10.77
C GLY A 65 -2.65 -9.57 11.51
N LYS A 66 -3.79 -9.36 10.84
CA LYS A 66 -5.05 -8.92 11.46
C LYS A 66 -5.91 -10.15 11.79
N THR A 67 -6.78 -10.01 12.78
CA THR A 67 -7.86 -10.99 12.99
C THR A 67 -9.06 -10.67 12.09
N PRO A 68 -9.84 -11.66 11.64
CA PRO A 68 -11.07 -11.40 10.88
C PRO A 68 -12.06 -10.47 11.60
N SER A 69 -12.16 -10.55 12.93
CA SER A 69 -13.02 -9.64 13.71
C SER A 69 -12.57 -8.17 13.65
N SER A 70 -11.28 -7.91 13.42
CA SER A 70 -10.74 -6.54 13.32
C SER A 70 -11.03 -5.85 11.99
N THR A 71 -11.76 -6.50 11.07
CA THR A 71 -12.18 -5.91 9.79
C THR A 71 -13.51 -5.16 9.89
N ALA A 72 -14.18 -5.19 11.05
CA ALA A 72 -15.46 -4.50 11.26
C ALA A 72 -15.40 -3.01 10.91
N GLY A 73 -14.24 -2.38 11.15
CA GLY A 73 -13.99 -0.97 10.83
C GLY A 73 -14.27 -0.60 9.37
N TYR A 74 -14.03 -1.51 8.41
CA TYR A 74 -14.26 -1.24 7.00
C TYR A 74 -15.73 -1.01 6.64
N TYR A 75 -16.65 -1.56 7.43
CA TYR A 75 -18.10 -1.52 7.21
C TYR A 75 -18.81 -0.47 8.06
N SER A 76 -18.07 0.25 8.89
CA SER A 76 -18.61 1.14 9.92
C SER A 76 -18.33 2.61 9.61
N GLY A 77 -19.11 3.50 10.23
CA GLY A 77 -18.98 4.95 10.09
C GLY A 77 -19.82 5.55 8.95
N ASN A 78 -19.74 6.87 8.80
CA ASN A 78 -20.54 7.62 7.83
C ASN A 78 -20.10 7.41 6.36
N LYS A 79 -18.86 6.97 6.16
CA LYS A 79 -18.25 6.69 4.85
C LYS A 79 -17.47 5.36 4.93
N PRO A 80 -18.17 4.22 4.95
CA PRO A 80 -17.51 2.92 5.04
C PRO A 80 -16.70 2.65 3.76
N SER A 81 -15.61 1.89 3.87
CA SER A 81 -14.75 1.52 2.73
C SER A 81 -15.22 0.24 2.04
N LEU A 82 -15.99 -0.59 2.74
CA LEU A 82 -16.64 -1.78 2.19
C LEU A 82 -18.14 -1.76 2.52
N THR A 83 -18.94 -2.33 1.62
CA THR A 83 -20.37 -2.62 1.86
C THR A 83 -20.68 -4.06 1.49
N ALA A 84 -21.78 -4.60 2.00
CA ALA A 84 -22.31 -5.86 1.49
C ALA A 84 -23.00 -5.62 0.14
N SER A 85 -22.92 -6.58 -0.77
CA SER A 85 -23.80 -6.64 -1.95
C SER A 85 -25.27 -6.77 -1.53
N GLU A 86 -26.20 -6.50 -2.45
CA GLU A 86 -27.64 -6.58 -2.19
C GLU A 86 -28.07 -7.98 -1.70
N ASP A 87 -27.52 -9.03 -2.31
CA ASP A 87 -27.73 -10.44 -1.93
C ASP A 87 -26.92 -10.87 -0.70
N ARG A 88 -26.07 -9.98 -0.16
CA ARG A 88 -25.16 -10.18 0.98
C ARG A 88 -24.10 -11.26 0.81
N LEU A 89 -23.95 -11.83 -0.39
CA LEU A 89 -22.96 -12.87 -0.68
C LEU A 89 -21.55 -12.31 -0.86
N ALA A 90 -21.45 -11.04 -1.24
CA ALA A 90 -20.18 -10.36 -1.49
C ALA A 90 -19.96 -9.13 -0.60
N ARG A 91 -18.71 -8.67 -0.61
CA ARG A 91 -18.18 -7.47 0.02
C ARG A 91 -17.57 -6.64 -1.09
N VAL A 92 -18.11 -5.44 -1.26
CA VAL A 92 -17.84 -4.56 -2.39
C VAL A 92 -17.13 -3.32 -1.89
N LEU A 93 -16.05 -2.95 -2.57
CA LEU A 93 -15.36 -1.68 -2.39
C LEU A 93 -16.33 -0.53 -2.68
N THR A 94 -16.52 0.34 -1.69
CA THR A 94 -17.25 1.59 -1.90
C THR A 94 -16.35 2.58 -2.63
N GLU A 95 -16.94 3.72 -3.03
CA GLU A 95 -16.15 4.80 -3.59
C GLU A 95 -15.10 5.35 -2.61
N THR A 96 -15.45 5.44 -1.33
CA THR A 96 -14.49 5.84 -0.29
C THR A 96 -13.35 4.84 -0.19
N GLY A 97 -13.62 3.54 -0.22
CA GLY A 97 -12.56 2.54 -0.18
C GLY A 97 -11.67 2.58 -1.42
N ARG A 98 -12.25 2.83 -2.62
CA ARG A 98 -11.49 3.01 -3.86
C ARG A 98 -10.57 4.22 -3.79
N MET A 99 -11.06 5.36 -3.31
CA MET A 99 -10.25 6.56 -3.15
C MET A 99 -9.09 6.34 -2.20
N ILE A 100 -9.30 5.67 -1.05
CA ILE A 100 -8.21 5.33 -0.12
C ILE A 100 -7.12 4.52 -0.82
N VAL A 101 -7.49 3.54 -1.66
CA VAL A 101 -6.52 2.73 -2.40
C VAL A 101 -5.75 3.57 -3.42
N LEU A 102 -6.45 4.40 -4.20
CA LEU A 102 -5.83 5.23 -5.23
C LEU A 102 -4.89 6.29 -4.63
N GLU A 103 -5.33 6.96 -3.55
CA GLU A 103 -4.49 7.90 -2.79
C GLU A 103 -3.22 7.21 -2.29
N LYS A 104 -3.32 5.99 -1.77
CA LYS A 104 -2.15 5.24 -1.28
C LYS A 104 -1.25 4.73 -2.39
N ARG A 105 -1.77 4.41 -3.57
CA ARG A 105 -0.94 4.10 -4.74
C ARG A 105 -0.23 5.33 -5.28
N GLU A 106 -0.83 6.52 -5.19
CA GLU A 106 -0.16 7.77 -5.53
C GLU A 106 0.95 8.12 -4.52
N GLU A 107 0.66 7.96 -3.22
CA GLU A 107 1.61 8.25 -2.15
C GLU A 107 2.75 7.23 -2.07
N TRP A 108 2.45 5.94 -2.22
CA TRP A 108 3.38 4.84 -1.96
C TRP A 108 3.84 4.13 -3.23
N GLY A 109 3.35 4.52 -4.41
CA GLY A 109 3.61 3.79 -5.66
C GLY A 109 2.67 2.59 -5.86
N GLU A 110 2.38 2.24 -7.11
CA GLU A 110 1.41 1.17 -7.43
C GLU A 110 1.87 -0.23 -6.98
N ASP A 111 3.18 -0.43 -6.86
CA ASP A 111 3.86 -1.66 -6.46
C ASP A 111 4.15 -1.72 -4.95
N TRP A 112 3.59 -0.81 -4.16
CA TRP A 112 3.92 -0.69 -2.74
C TRP A 112 3.72 -2.00 -1.98
N LEU A 113 2.68 -2.78 -2.33
CA LEU A 113 2.33 -4.02 -1.64
C LEU A 113 3.40 -5.10 -1.82
N GLU A 114 4.10 -5.09 -2.95
CA GLU A 114 5.21 -5.98 -3.27
C GLU A 114 6.47 -5.68 -2.44
N ARG A 115 6.62 -4.43 -1.98
CA ARG A 115 7.79 -3.96 -1.22
C ARG A 115 7.64 -4.16 0.30
N VAL A 116 6.42 -4.40 0.77
CA VAL A 116 6.11 -4.57 2.21
C VAL A 116 6.87 -5.76 2.81
N PRO A 117 7.59 -5.57 3.94
CA PRO A 117 8.30 -6.65 4.64
C PRO A 117 7.29 -7.56 5.35
N MET A 118 6.89 -8.63 4.68
CA MET A 118 5.85 -9.54 5.15
C MET A 118 6.20 -10.25 6.45
N GLU A 119 7.49 -10.46 6.78
CA GLU A 119 7.89 -11.02 8.08
C GLU A 119 7.51 -10.14 9.27
N ILE A 120 7.44 -8.82 9.07
CA ILE A 120 6.98 -7.86 10.09
C ILE A 120 5.46 -7.74 10.03
N VAL A 121 4.91 -7.55 8.82
CA VAL A 121 3.49 -7.23 8.65
C VAL A 121 2.57 -8.38 8.99
N SER A 122 2.93 -9.62 8.66
CA SER A 122 2.12 -10.80 8.99
C SER A 122 2.16 -11.19 10.47
N ASN A 123 3.12 -10.68 11.25
CA ASN A 123 3.26 -11.04 12.67
C ASN A 123 2.21 -10.33 13.54
N ALA A 124 1.11 -11.02 13.86
CA ALA A 124 0.01 -10.48 14.68
C ALA A 124 0.43 -9.94 16.06
N TYR A 125 1.60 -10.33 16.59
CA TYR A 125 2.13 -9.87 17.88
C TYR A 125 3.10 -8.68 17.77
N ALA A 126 3.45 -8.27 16.55
CA ALA A 126 4.28 -7.08 16.34
C ALA A 126 3.54 -5.84 16.88
N ARG A 127 4.26 -5.04 17.69
CA ARG A 127 3.77 -3.76 18.18
C ARG A 127 3.64 -2.80 17.01
N ASP A 128 2.66 -1.90 17.11
CA ASP A 128 2.53 -0.84 16.11
C ASP A 128 3.78 0.05 16.13
N THR A 129 4.41 0.18 14.98
CA THR A 129 5.70 0.83 14.78
C THR A 129 5.79 1.34 13.34
N GLU A 130 6.74 2.24 13.08
CA GLU A 130 7.02 2.68 11.73
C GLU A 130 7.76 1.58 10.96
N VAL A 131 7.32 1.34 9.74
CA VAL A 131 7.90 0.38 8.81
C VAL A 131 8.34 1.16 7.58
N VAL A 132 9.59 0.92 7.18
CA VAL A 132 10.18 1.48 5.97
C VAL A 132 10.18 0.40 4.90
N PHE A 133 9.68 0.73 3.70
CA PHE A 133 9.59 -0.21 2.59
C PHE A 133 9.65 0.50 1.24
#